data_AF-A0A836MPC5-F1
#
_entry.id   AF-A0A836MPC5-F1
#
_cell.length_a   1.000
_cell.length_b   1.000
_cell.length_c   1.000
_cell.angle_alpha   90.00
_cell.angle_beta   90.00
_cell.angle_gamma   90.00
#
_symmetry.space_group_name_H-M   'P 1'
#
loop_
_entity.id
_entity.type
_entity.pdbx_description
1 polymer ?
#
loop_
_entity_poly.entity_id
_entity_poly.type
_entity_poly.pdbx_seq_one_letter_code
_entity_poly.pdbx_strand_id
1 'polypeptide(L)' 'MVSKYTIKRYRGYQTASNSSVTANHLQRQFNVGTKQQIIVADLTYIRVNHCWNYLCVLLNLSNRQIAGYGVEQHKTAD' A
#
# COMPACT_ATOMS: atom_id res chain seq x y z
N MET A 1 29.74 -15.48 -10.85
CA MET A 1 29.03 -14.41 -11.58
C MET A 1 28.25 -13.59 -10.56
N VAL A 2 28.62 -12.32 -10.33
CA VAL A 2 27.97 -11.48 -9.32
C VAL A 2 27.06 -10.48 -10.05
N SER A 3 25.77 -10.42 -9.69
CA SER A 3 24.80 -9.52 -10.32
C SER A 3 25.20 -8.06 -10.10
N LYS A 4 25.33 -7.28 -11.18
CA LYS A 4 25.63 -5.84 -11.14
C LYS A 4 24.48 -4.97 -10.60
N TYR A 5 23.31 -5.55 -10.36
CA TYR A 5 22.11 -4.83 -9.95
C TYR A 5 21.70 -5.25 -8.55
N THR A 6 22.38 -4.70 -7.54
CA THR A 6 21.93 -4.84 -6.15
C THR A 6 20.72 -3.95 -5.95
N ILE A 7 19.52 -4.52 -6.06
CA ILE A 7 18.28 -3.84 -5.67
C ILE A 7 18.31 -3.66 -4.15
N LYS A 8 18.38 -2.43 -3.66
CA LYS A 8 18.27 -2.16 -2.21
C LYS A 8 16.85 -2.50 -1.76
N ARG A 9 16.73 -3.48 -0.88
CA ARG A 9 15.46 -3.92 -0.29
C ARG A 9 15.18 -3.16 1.00
N TYR A 10 13.95 -2.71 1.18
CA TYR A 10 13.51 -2.24 2.49
C TYR A 10 13.51 -3.41 3.47
N ARG A 11 14.06 -3.20 4.67
CA ARG A 11 14.00 -4.17 5.77
C ARG A 11 13.02 -3.63 6.80
N GLY A 12 11.79 -4.13 6.75
CA GLY A 12 10.76 -3.72 7.70
C GLY A 12 11.12 -4.12 9.13
N TYR A 13 10.81 -3.24 10.08
CA TYR A 13 10.80 -3.58 11.50
C TYR A 13 9.52 -4.33 11.81
N GLN A 14 9.64 -5.43 12.56
CA GLN A 14 8.48 -6.21 12.99
C GLN A 14 7.72 -5.42 14.06
N THR A 15 6.52 -4.96 13.71
CA THR A 15 5.54 -4.45 14.66
C THR A 15 4.51 -5.55 14.92
N ALA A 16 3.89 -5.57 16.10
CA ALA A 16 2.77 -6.48 16.36
C ALA A 16 1.71 -6.33 15.25
N SER A 17 1.21 -7.46 14.75
CA SER A 17 0.14 -7.44 13.74
C SER A 17 -1.15 -6.92 14.36
N ASN A 18 -1.89 -6.12 13.62
CA ASN A 18 -3.29 -5.88 13.95
C ASN A 18 -4.06 -7.17 13.63
N SER A 19 -4.33 -7.97 14.65
CA SER A 19 -5.04 -9.25 14.55
C SER A 19 -6.57 -9.09 14.71
N SER A 20 -7.10 -7.88 14.46
CA SER A 20 -8.55 -7.67 14.47
C SER A 20 -9.23 -8.51 13.39
N VAL A 21 -10.28 -9.21 13.77
CA VAL A 21 -11.11 -9.97 12.83
C VAL A 21 -11.90 -8.97 12.00
N THR A 22 -11.46 -8.75 10.76
CA THR A 22 -12.13 -7.86 9.80
C THR A 22 -12.67 -8.69 8.64
N ALA A 23 -13.90 -8.42 8.20
CA ALA A 23 -14.52 -9.12 7.09
C ALA A 23 -13.81 -8.79 5.76
N ASN A 24 -13.47 -9.81 4.97
CA ASN A 24 -12.98 -9.62 3.61
C ASN A 24 -14.15 -9.52 2.63
N HIS A 25 -14.68 -8.30 2.48
CA HIS A 25 -15.83 -8.03 1.62
C HIS A 25 -15.59 -8.33 0.13
N LEU A 26 -14.35 -8.21 -0.35
CA LEU A 26 -14.02 -8.38 -1.76
C LEU A 26 -13.58 -9.79 -2.13
N GLN A 27 -13.14 -10.61 -1.16
CA GLN A 27 -12.54 -11.92 -1.43
C GLN A 27 -11.43 -11.87 -2.51
N ARG A 28 -10.64 -10.78 -2.51
CA ARG A 28 -9.61 -10.47 -3.52
C ARG A 28 -10.12 -10.31 -4.96
N GLN A 29 -11.43 -10.13 -5.15
CA GLN A 29 -12.04 -9.77 -6.44
C GLN A 29 -11.95 -8.25 -6.65
N PHE A 30 -10.83 -7.80 -7.20
CA PHE A 30 -10.60 -6.37 -7.44
C PHE A 30 -11.10 -5.87 -8.80
N ASN A 31 -11.59 -6.77 -9.65
CA ASN A 31 -12.24 -6.39 -10.90
C ASN A 31 -13.72 -6.15 -10.64
N VAL A 32 -14.04 -4.92 -10.23
CA VAL A 32 -15.40 -4.49 -9.91
C VAL A 32 -15.99 -3.82 -11.15
N GLY A 33 -17.26 -4.09 -11.44
CA GLY A 33 -17.93 -3.46 -12.58
C GLY A 33 -18.08 -1.94 -12.40
N THR A 34 -18.49 -1.23 -13.45
CA THR A 34 -18.56 0.25 -13.51
C THR A 34 -19.51 0.92 -12.51
N LYS A 35 -20.36 0.16 -11.80
CA LYS A 35 -21.37 0.70 -10.86
C LYS A 35 -20.95 0.67 -9.39
N GLN A 36 -19.77 0.17 -9.04
CA GLN A 36 -19.40 -0.08 -7.64
C GLN A 36 -18.33 0.91 -7.15
N GLN A 37 -18.73 1.93 -6.39
CA GLN A 37 -17.79 2.83 -5.73
C GLN A 37 -17.12 2.14 -4.54
N ILE A 38 -16.07 1.36 -4.83
CA ILE A 38 -15.27 0.68 -3.82
C ILE A 38 -13.92 1.37 -3.75
N ILE A 39 -13.59 1.90 -2.57
CA ILE A 39 -12.29 2.48 -2.27
C ILE A 39 -11.48 1.44 -1.50
N VAL A 40 -10.25 1.21 -1.94
CA VAL A 40 -9.27 0.38 -1.23
C VAL A 40 -8.06 1.22 -0.86
N ALA A 41 -7.49 0.95 0.30
CA ALA A 41 -6.22 1.52 0.72
C ALA A 41 -5.09 0.52 0.50
N ASP A 42 -3.97 0.96 -0.05
CA ASP A 42 -2.72 0.20 -0.10
C ASP A 42 -1.59 0.98 0.56
N LEU A 43 -0.73 0.27 1.30
CA LEU A 43 0.44 0.83 1.96
C LEU A 43 1.70 0.22 1.37
N THR A 44 2.48 1.05 0.70
CA THR A 44 3.76 0.65 0.11
C THR A 44 4.90 1.54 0.61
N TYR A 45 6.13 1.14 0.33
CA TYR A 45 7.32 1.92 0.67
C TYR A 45 7.95 2.46 -0.61
N ILE A 46 8.25 3.75 -0.62
CA ILE A 46 8.92 4.43 -1.73
C ILE A 46 10.24 5.01 -1.25
N ARG A 47 11.19 5.17 -2.17
CA ARG A 47 12.52 5.70 -1.86
C ARG A 47 12.69 7.10 -2.43
N VAL A 48 12.98 8.07 -1.56
CA VAL A 48 13.17 9.48 -1.91
C VAL A 48 14.44 9.97 -1.22
N ASN A 49 15.37 10.58 -1.97
CA ASN A 49 16.63 11.12 -1.44
C ASN A 49 17.37 10.17 -0.49
N HIS A 50 17.51 8.91 -0.90
CA HIS A 50 18.14 7.83 -0.14
C HIS A 50 17.39 7.34 1.10
N CYS A 51 16.32 7.99 1.52
CA CYS A 51 15.44 7.61 2.63
C CYS A 51 14.23 6.79 2.15
N TRP A 52 13.70 5.93 3.03
CA TRP A 52 12.45 5.22 2.81
C TRP A 52 11.29 6.04 3.39
N ASN A 53 10.18 6.11 2.66
CA ASN A 53 8.94 6.73 3.08
C ASN A 53 7.80 5.74 2.85
N TYR A 54 6.80 5.78 3.70
CA TYR A 54 5.53 5.12 3.51
C TYR A 54 4.66 5.94 2.57
N LEU A 55 4.09 5.28 1.57
CA LEU A 55 3.08 5.82 0.68
C LEU A 55 1.78 5.08 0.96
N CYS A 56 0.76 5.82 1.38
CA CYS A 56 -0.61 5.32 1.48
C CYS A 56 -1.40 5.83 0.28
N VAL A 57 -2.07 4.94 -0.45
CA VAL A 57 -2.89 5.30 -1.63
C VAL A 57 -4.32 4.83 -1.42
N LEU A 58 -5.28 5.73 -1.61
CA LEU A 58 -6.70 5.42 -1.72
C LEU A 58 -7.04 5.28 -3.21
N LEU A 59 -7.41 4.07 -3.63
CA LEU A 59 -7.72 3.74 -5.02
C LEU A 59 -9.21 3.44 -5.16
N ASN A 60 -9.88 4.09 -6.10
CA ASN A 60 -11.21 3.70 -6.54
C ASN A 60 -11.10 2.54 -7.54
N LEU A 61 -11.67 1.38 -7.21
CA LEU A 61 -11.58 0.18 -8.03
C LEU A 61 -12.41 0.25 -9.32
N SER A 62 -13.53 1.00 -9.35
CA SER A 62 -14.41 1.08 -10.52
C SER A 62 -13.75 1.70 -11.73
N ASN A 63 -12.98 2.77 -11.50
CA ASN A 63 -12.36 3.58 -12.57
C ASN A 63 -10.84 3.63 -12.48
N ARG A 64 -10.25 2.93 -11.50
CA ARG A 64 -8.79 2.87 -11.24
C ARG A 64 -8.16 4.26 -10.99
N GLN A 65 -8.96 5.22 -10.52
CA GLN A 65 -8.47 6.55 -10.17
C GLN A 65 -7.98 6.60 -8.73
N ILE A 66 -6.93 7.38 -8.49
CA ILE A 66 -6.44 7.69 -7.15
C ILE A 66 -7.39 8.72 -6.54
N ALA A 67 -8.08 8.33 -5.47
CA ALA A 67 -8.96 9.21 -4.70
C ALA A 67 -8.18 10.09 -3.71
N GLY A 68 -7.00 9.64 -3.28
CA GLY A 68 -6.11 10.37 -2.40
C GLY A 68 -4.82 9.61 -2.13
N TYR A 69 -3.80 10.31 -1.64
CA TYR A 69 -2.55 9.70 -1.22
C TYR A 69 -1.88 10.52 -0.12
N GLY A 70 -1.04 9.86 0.69
CA GLY A 70 -0.22 10.50 1.72
C GLY A 70 1.18 9.88 1.74
N VAL A 71 2.19 10.68 2.08
CA VAL A 71 3.59 10.25 2.14
C VAL A 71 4.23 10.71 3.44
N GLU A 72 4.74 9.76 4.22
CA GLU A 72 5.37 10.04 5.51
C GLU A 72 6.58 9.14 5.76
N GLN A 73 7.53 9.59 6.58
CA GLN A 73 8.68 8.76 6.97
C GLN A 73 8.31 7.68 8.00
N HIS A 74 7.25 7.91 8.76
CA HIS A 74 6.79 7.02 9.82
C HIS A 74 5.41 6.46 9.48
N LYS A 75 5.18 5.20 9.87
CA LYS A 75 3.87 4.57 9.76
C LYS A 75 3.07 4.92 11.01
N THR A 76 2.28 5.98 10.95
CA THR A 76 1.39 6.41 12.04
C THR A 76 -0.06 6.07 11.67
N ALA A 77 -0.91 5.83 12.68
CA ALA A 77 -2.32 5.48 12.50
C ALA A 77 -3.27 6.43 13.28
N ASP A 78 -2.73 7.55 13.76
CA ASP A 78 -3.44 8.58 14.51
C ASP A 78 -4.23 9.53 13.59
#